data_AF-A0A3M9ZIX2-F1
#
_entry.id   AF-A0A3M9ZIX2-F1
#
_cell.length_a   1.000
_cell.length_b   1.000
_cell.length_c   1.000
_cell.angle_alpha   90.00
_cell.angle_beta   90.00
_cell.angle_gamma   90.00
#
_symmetry.space_group_name_H-M   'P 1'
#
loop_
_entity.id
_entity.type
_entity.pdbx_description
1 polymer ?
#
loop_
_entity_poly.entity_id
_entity_poly.type
_entity_poly.pdbx_seq_one_letter_code
_entity_poly.pdbx_strand_id
1 'polypeptide(L)'
;MCHSLPRGAAAAAVAALASIAGAALADGATYVDGVTYVQYSDDAVALADVRAGRLDAHYAGLSPSLLGPGQREGVRVHESSSGSYSLLVNPAEGGRLNPFSDRAARQALNHMIDRSLVVNEVLGGHGTPMFSAYAPHDPDYAALAAAGAPEFAYDPALAREMLSRSLEGAGARLEGGRWEHGGENVRTTVFIRGDDLARKAIGELLALELERTGITVDREYGDLSKALAVVYGSDPAELRWGVYTEGWGGRAAFVRYDPVILAQMYAPWFSSMPGFNDPLYWNYRNATVDELTRAIYAGGFSGPEERDGMVRAAARIGTEEAVRVFLAARDDLYAVGEGVEGVVNGFGAGVPSRFTAINAQTPSGHMRVGVKQAYQGSWNPVMGFGDAYSSRIWQTLSDPAVFRNPYSGSPMPVRASWEVQTGGPEPSIAVPPEAVLWDTASQSWKGAPGGTLAASAIEYELSMSRWHHGEMMDMNDV
;
A
#
# COMPACT_ATOMS: atom_id res chain seq x y z
N MET A 1 25.19 -75.11 40.15
CA MET A 1 23.74 -74.89 39.96
C MET A 1 23.61 -73.55 39.25
N CYS A 2 23.84 -73.43 37.93
CA CYS A 2 23.04 -73.96 36.81
C CYS A 2 21.57 -73.58 36.91
N HIS A 3 21.16 -72.47 36.29
CA HIS A 3 20.46 -72.42 34.99
C HIS A 3 20.12 -70.94 34.69
N SER A 4 20.73 -70.28 33.71
CA SER A 4 20.49 -70.33 32.25
C SER A 4 19.04 -70.08 31.85
N LEU A 5 18.74 -68.86 31.39
CA LEU A 5 17.60 -68.54 30.53
C LEU A 5 18.09 -67.69 29.34
N PRO A 6 17.43 -67.78 28.17
CA PRO A 6 18.11 -67.82 26.89
C PRO A 6 18.01 -66.52 26.10
N ARG A 7 18.98 -66.32 25.21
CA ARG A 7 18.89 -65.43 24.05
C ARG A 7 17.82 -65.97 23.11
N GLY A 8 16.73 -65.22 22.95
CA GLY A 8 15.68 -65.46 21.98
C GLY A 8 15.37 -64.16 21.25
N ALA A 9 15.42 -64.22 19.92
CA ALA A 9 15.28 -63.11 18.99
C ALA A 9 14.03 -62.24 19.25
N ALA A 10 14.24 -60.94 19.45
CA ALA A 10 13.17 -59.96 19.32
C ALA A 10 12.89 -59.80 17.81
N ALA A 11 11.86 -60.50 17.34
CA ALA A 11 11.26 -60.24 16.04
C ALA A 11 10.72 -58.80 16.05
N ALA A 12 11.31 -57.94 15.23
CA ALA A 12 10.78 -56.61 14.95
C ALA A 12 9.43 -56.78 14.26
N ALA A 13 8.35 -56.54 15.00
CA ALA A 13 7.02 -56.38 14.43
C ALA A 13 7.03 -55.09 13.60
N VAL A 14 7.19 -55.24 12.28
CA VAL A 14 6.91 -54.18 11.31
C VAL A 14 5.40 -53.95 11.34
N ALA A 15 4.96 -52.98 12.12
CA ALA A 15 3.63 -52.41 11.98
C ALA A 15 3.63 -51.63 10.66
N ALA A 16 3.13 -52.27 9.60
CA ALA A 16 2.77 -51.59 8.37
C ALA A 16 1.67 -50.58 8.69
N LEU A 17 2.05 -49.32 8.90
CA LEU A 17 1.17 -48.18 8.72
C LEU A 17 0.82 -48.16 7.23
N ALA A 18 -0.26 -48.85 6.88
CA ALA A 18 -0.90 -48.67 5.60
C ALA A 18 -1.36 -47.22 5.53
N SER A 19 -0.58 -46.38 4.87
CA SER A 19 -0.99 -45.09 4.37
C SER A 19 -2.14 -45.36 3.41
N ILE A 20 -3.37 -45.27 3.93
CA ILE A 20 -4.53 -45.04 3.08
C ILE A 20 -4.32 -43.61 2.57
N ALA A 21 -3.59 -43.50 1.46
CA ALA A 21 -3.69 -42.37 0.56
C ALA A 21 -5.12 -42.42 0.01
N GLY A 22 -6.06 -41.91 0.80
CA GLY A 22 -7.33 -41.47 0.26
C GLY A 22 -6.96 -40.46 -0.80
N ALA A 23 -7.29 -40.75 -2.06
CA ALA A 23 -7.35 -39.73 -3.07
C ALA A 23 -8.37 -38.71 -2.55
N ALA A 24 -7.88 -37.64 -1.93
CA ALA A 24 -8.65 -36.45 -1.71
C ALA A 24 -8.87 -35.85 -3.11
N LEU A 25 -9.92 -36.31 -3.78
CA LEU A 25 -10.64 -35.46 -4.71
C LEU A 25 -10.99 -34.21 -3.90
N ALA A 26 -10.52 -33.05 -4.35
CA ALA A 26 -10.74 -31.78 -3.68
C ALA A 26 -12.25 -31.58 -3.44
N ASP A 27 -12.70 -31.82 -2.21
CA ASP A 27 -13.97 -31.34 -1.72
C ASP A 27 -13.91 -29.81 -1.79
N GLY A 28 -14.65 -29.21 -2.75
CA GLY A 28 -14.85 -27.77 -2.96
C GLY A 28 -13.62 -26.86 -2.78
N ALA A 29 -13.06 -26.33 -3.87
CA ALA A 29 -11.96 -25.35 -3.83
C ALA A 29 -12.27 -24.08 -2.98
N THR A 30 -13.53 -23.87 -2.61
CA THR A 30 -14.08 -22.80 -1.77
C THR A 30 -15.31 -23.33 -1.01
N TYR A 31 -15.62 -22.76 0.17
CA TYR A 31 -16.79 -23.17 0.96
C TYR A 31 -18.10 -22.46 0.58
N VAL A 32 -18.04 -21.51 -0.36
CA VAL A 32 -19.20 -20.77 -0.86
C VAL A 32 -19.35 -21.00 -2.37
N ASP A 33 -20.59 -21.06 -2.84
CA ASP A 33 -20.94 -21.22 -4.26
C ASP A 33 -20.83 -19.91 -5.04
N GLY A 34 -20.79 -18.77 -4.33
CA GLY A 34 -20.70 -17.46 -4.94
C GLY A 34 -20.46 -16.33 -3.94
N VAL A 35 -20.01 -15.20 -4.48
CA VAL A 35 -19.80 -13.95 -3.74
C VAL A 35 -20.52 -12.82 -4.45
N THR A 36 -21.30 -12.03 -3.71
CA THR A 36 -21.94 -10.81 -4.20
C THR A 36 -21.39 -9.61 -3.47
N TYR A 37 -20.78 -8.69 -4.21
CA TYR A 37 -20.36 -7.39 -3.71
C TYR A 37 -21.50 -6.39 -3.88
N VAL A 38 -21.90 -5.74 -2.79
CA VAL A 38 -22.98 -4.76 -2.75
C VAL A 38 -22.41 -3.42 -2.33
N GLN A 39 -22.64 -2.39 -3.15
CA GLN A 39 -22.14 -1.05 -2.87
C GLN A 39 -23.02 -0.35 -1.82
N TYR A 40 -22.37 0.24 -0.81
CA TYR A 40 -23.00 1.09 0.20
C TYR A 40 -22.36 2.47 0.20
N SER A 41 -23.20 3.50 0.13
CA SER A 41 -22.78 4.90 0.32
C SER A 41 -22.72 5.31 1.80
N ASP A 42 -23.36 4.55 2.68
CA ASP A 42 -23.47 4.81 4.12
C ASP A 42 -23.02 3.58 4.92
N ASP A 43 -21.97 3.77 5.71
CA ASP A 43 -21.34 2.73 6.52
C ASP A 43 -22.24 2.25 7.69
N ALA A 44 -23.11 3.11 8.22
CA ALA A 44 -24.06 2.73 9.27
C ALA A 44 -25.17 1.82 8.73
N VAL A 45 -25.62 2.06 7.49
CA VAL A 45 -26.57 1.18 6.79
C VAL A 45 -25.91 -0.17 6.51
N ALA A 46 -24.67 -0.18 5.99
CA ALA A 46 -23.94 -1.42 5.76
C ALA A 46 -23.79 -2.25 7.05
N LEU A 47 -23.40 -1.60 8.16
CA LEU A 47 -23.27 -2.25 9.46
C LEU A 47 -24.60 -2.82 9.98
N ALA A 48 -25.71 -2.08 9.81
CA ALA A 48 -27.04 -2.57 10.17
C ALA A 48 -27.43 -3.83 9.37
N ASP A 49 -27.05 -3.89 8.09
CA ASP A 49 -27.27 -5.06 7.24
C ASP A 49 -26.41 -6.26 7.63
N VAL A 50 -25.17 -6.03 8.11
CA VAL A 50 -24.34 -7.10 8.70
C VAL A 50 -25.01 -7.65 9.96
N ARG A 51 -25.45 -6.77 10.88
CA ARG A 51 -26.17 -7.19 12.11
C ARG A 51 -27.45 -7.97 11.82
N ALA A 52 -28.15 -7.61 10.74
CA ALA A 52 -29.39 -8.27 10.34
C ALA A 52 -29.17 -9.56 9.52
N GLY A 53 -27.92 -9.95 9.23
CA GLY A 53 -27.60 -11.11 8.39
C GLY A 53 -27.96 -10.94 6.91
N ARG A 54 -28.21 -9.69 6.47
CA ARG A 54 -28.39 -9.34 5.04
C ARG A 54 -27.04 -9.23 4.33
N LEU A 55 -26.00 -8.80 5.05
CA LEU A 55 -24.60 -8.90 4.66
C LEU A 55 -23.85 -9.87 5.57
N ASP A 56 -22.87 -10.56 5.00
CA ASP A 56 -21.99 -11.47 5.72
C ASP A 56 -20.72 -10.72 6.21
N ALA A 57 -20.24 -9.74 5.45
CA ALA A 57 -19.13 -8.87 5.86
C ALA A 57 -19.21 -7.47 5.21
N HIS A 58 -18.51 -6.49 5.78
CA HIS A 58 -18.27 -5.18 5.15
C HIS A 58 -16.77 -4.93 4.99
N TYR A 59 -16.32 -4.69 3.75
CA TYR A 59 -14.90 -4.61 3.36
C TYR A 59 -14.36 -3.17 3.30
N ALA A 60 -15.11 -2.21 3.84
CA ALA A 60 -14.59 -0.87 4.13
C ALA A 60 -14.39 -0.72 5.65
N GLY A 61 -13.28 -0.10 6.03
CA GLY A 61 -13.00 0.23 7.42
C GLY A 61 -14.07 1.16 7.98
N LEU A 62 -14.67 0.76 9.10
CA LEU A 62 -15.73 1.48 9.78
C LEU A 62 -15.15 2.43 10.83
N SER A 63 -15.78 3.59 10.98
CA SER A 63 -15.43 4.53 12.04
C SER A 63 -15.62 3.89 13.42
N PRO A 64 -14.71 4.12 14.38
CA PRO A 64 -14.87 3.68 15.76
C PRO A 64 -16.18 4.15 16.41
N SER A 65 -16.74 5.28 15.98
CA SER A 65 -18.04 5.78 16.44
C SER A 65 -19.22 4.83 16.15
N LEU A 66 -19.07 3.92 15.18
CA LEU A 66 -20.06 2.90 14.83
C LEU A 66 -19.84 1.56 15.56
N LEU A 67 -18.62 1.29 16.01
CA LEU A 67 -18.15 0.01 16.56
C LEU A 67 -17.42 0.12 17.90
N GLY A 68 -17.74 1.17 18.68
CA GLY A 68 -17.18 1.39 20.01
C GLY A 68 -17.55 0.28 21.00
N PRO A 69 -16.91 0.25 22.18
CA PRO A 69 -17.27 -0.69 23.25
C PRO A 69 -18.78 -0.67 23.52
N GLY A 70 -19.43 -1.84 23.46
CA GLY A 70 -20.89 -1.97 23.63
C GLY A 70 -21.73 -1.82 22.35
N GLN A 71 -21.16 -1.33 21.25
CA GLN A 71 -21.84 -1.26 19.94
C GLN A 71 -21.49 -2.44 19.02
N ARG A 72 -20.83 -3.47 19.55
CA ARG A 72 -20.36 -4.64 18.78
C ARG A 72 -21.35 -5.82 18.77
N GLU A 73 -22.50 -5.68 19.42
CA GLU A 73 -23.51 -6.75 19.46
C GLU A 73 -24.00 -7.11 18.05
N GLY A 74 -24.12 -8.40 17.78
CA GLY A 74 -24.58 -8.95 16.50
C GLY A 74 -23.53 -8.96 15.39
N VAL A 75 -22.27 -8.58 15.68
CA VAL A 75 -21.16 -8.64 14.72
C VAL A 75 -19.84 -9.04 15.39
N ARG A 76 -18.99 -9.74 14.65
CA ARG A 76 -17.56 -9.82 14.95
C ARG A 76 -16.83 -8.62 14.36
N VAL A 77 -16.03 -7.97 15.19
CA VAL A 77 -15.16 -6.87 14.76
C VAL A 77 -13.73 -7.36 14.61
N HIS A 78 -13.15 -7.14 13.44
CA HIS A 78 -11.76 -7.43 13.13
C HIS A 78 -11.02 -6.12 12.93
N GLU A 79 -9.99 -5.88 13.73
CA GLU A 79 -9.13 -4.72 13.61
C GLU A 79 -7.89 -5.05 12.78
N SER A 80 -7.47 -4.16 11.89
CA SER A 80 -6.25 -4.31 11.12
C SER A 80 -5.62 -2.96 10.82
N SER A 81 -4.32 -2.84 11.08
CA SER A 81 -3.55 -1.67 10.65
C SER A 81 -3.49 -1.64 9.13
N SER A 82 -4.20 -0.67 8.54
CA SER A 82 -4.62 -0.68 7.15
C SER A 82 -4.73 0.75 6.63
N GLY A 83 -3.78 1.10 5.77
CA GLY A 83 -3.79 2.36 5.06
C GLY A 83 -3.28 3.53 5.89
N SER A 84 -3.29 4.70 5.28
CA SER A 84 -2.72 5.90 5.87
C SER A 84 -3.32 7.17 5.28
N TYR A 85 -3.13 8.28 5.99
CA TYR A 85 -3.40 9.62 5.50
C TYR A 85 -2.10 10.39 5.34
N SER A 86 -1.99 11.13 4.23
CA SER A 86 -0.88 12.02 3.92
C SER A 86 -1.38 13.29 3.24
N LEU A 87 -0.48 14.26 3.10
CA LEU A 87 -0.65 15.41 2.24
C LEU A 87 0.32 15.25 1.07
N LEU A 88 -0.19 15.28 -0.17
CA LEU A 88 0.66 15.47 -1.34
C LEU A 88 0.81 16.97 -1.57
N VAL A 89 2.04 17.43 -1.72
CA VAL A 89 2.38 18.85 -1.83
C VAL A 89 2.98 19.07 -3.20
N ASN A 90 2.45 20.02 -3.97
CA ASN A 90 2.93 20.34 -5.30
C ASN A 90 4.20 21.21 -5.22
N PRO A 91 5.38 20.69 -5.62
CA PRO A 91 6.65 21.41 -5.54
C PRO A 91 6.98 22.18 -6.82
N ALA A 92 6.10 22.17 -7.84
CA ALA A 92 6.41 22.77 -9.12
C ALA A 92 6.47 24.30 -9.04
N GLU A 93 7.40 24.88 -9.78
CA GLU A 93 7.33 26.28 -10.17
C GLU A 93 6.30 26.45 -11.30
N GLY A 94 5.73 27.63 -11.44
CA GLY A 94 4.69 27.90 -12.44
C GLY A 94 4.54 29.38 -12.75
N GLY A 95 3.43 29.75 -13.38
CA GLY A 95 3.17 31.12 -13.83
C GLY A 95 3.01 32.17 -12.70
N ARG A 96 3.00 31.74 -11.43
CA ARG A 96 2.92 32.58 -10.23
C ARG A 96 3.73 31.93 -9.11
N LEU A 97 4.04 32.69 -8.07
CA LEU A 97 4.74 32.15 -6.89
C LEU A 97 3.90 31.03 -6.25
N ASN A 98 4.45 29.82 -6.26
CA ASN A 98 3.96 28.69 -5.48
C ASN A 98 4.70 28.68 -4.14
N PRO A 99 4.03 28.84 -2.98
CA PRO A 99 4.70 28.75 -1.68
C PRO A 99 5.49 27.46 -1.49
N PHE A 100 5.03 26.37 -2.11
CA PHE A 100 5.57 25.04 -1.89
C PHE A 100 6.63 24.61 -2.90
N SER A 101 7.03 25.47 -3.85
CA SER A 101 8.20 25.19 -4.69
C SER A 101 9.49 25.15 -3.86
N ASP A 102 9.55 25.97 -2.80
CA ASP A 102 10.63 25.93 -1.82
C ASP A 102 10.51 24.74 -0.86
N ARG A 103 11.64 24.08 -0.60
CA ARG A 103 11.71 22.90 0.27
C ARG A 103 11.40 23.23 1.72
N ALA A 104 11.84 24.39 2.24
CA ALA A 104 11.61 24.74 3.64
C ALA A 104 10.12 25.02 3.91
N ALA A 105 9.41 25.62 2.96
CA ALA A 105 7.95 25.75 3.03
C ALA A 105 7.23 24.41 3.08
N ARG A 106 7.68 23.39 2.32
CA ARG A 106 7.11 22.03 2.42
C ARG A 106 7.43 21.38 3.76
N GLN A 107 8.66 21.53 4.25
CA GLN A 107 9.07 21.02 5.57
C GLN A 107 8.25 21.65 6.71
N ALA A 108 7.83 22.91 6.58
CA ALA A 108 6.97 23.56 7.56
C ALA A 108 5.66 22.80 7.80
N LEU A 109 5.11 22.14 6.77
CA LEU A 109 3.88 21.36 6.88
C LEU A 109 4.03 20.15 7.83
N ASN A 110 5.24 19.61 8.01
CA ASN A 110 5.50 18.57 9.00
C ASN A 110 5.28 19.05 10.44
N HIS A 111 5.46 20.35 10.69
CA HIS A 111 5.29 20.97 12.01
C HIS A 111 3.92 21.64 12.20
N MET A 112 3.18 21.84 11.10
CA MET A 112 1.90 22.57 11.09
C MET A 112 0.70 21.72 11.54
N ILE A 113 0.72 20.41 11.32
CA ILE A 113 -0.40 19.52 11.64
C ILE A 113 -0.06 18.68 12.87
N ASP A 114 -0.93 18.74 13.87
CA ASP A 114 -0.85 17.87 15.04
C ASP A 114 -1.33 16.46 14.68
N ARG A 115 -0.38 15.56 14.45
CA ARG A 115 -0.66 14.14 14.14
C ARG A 115 -1.35 13.42 15.29
N SER A 116 -1.11 13.82 16.53
CA SER A 116 -1.80 13.26 17.70
C SER A 116 -3.27 13.67 17.70
N LEU A 117 -3.57 14.92 17.33
CA LEU A 117 -4.95 15.38 17.14
C LEU A 117 -5.63 14.62 16.00
N VAL A 118 -4.95 14.40 14.87
CA VAL A 118 -5.49 13.58 13.78
C VAL A 118 -5.85 12.18 14.28
N VAL A 119 -4.96 11.52 15.01
CA VAL A 119 -5.23 10.17 15.55
C VAL A 119 -6.37 10.20 16.57
N ASN A 120 -6.31 11.07 17.56
CA ASN A 120 -7.25 11.05 18.69
C ASN A 120 -8.64 11.56 18.32
N GLU A 121 -8.71 12.69 17.60
CA GLU A 121 -9.98 13.38 17.33
C GLU A 121 -10.58 13.00 15.98
N VAL A 122 -9.75 12.84 14.93
CA VAL A 122 -10.25 12.50 13.59
C VAL A 122 -10.43 10.99 13.43
N LEU A 123 -9.51 10.18 13.96
CA LEU A 123 -9.59 8.71 13.91
C LEU A 123 -10.15 8.07 15.18
N GLY A 124 -10.52 8.86 16.19
CA GLY A 124 -11.10 8.34 17.43
C GLY A 124 -10.15 7.43 18.23
N GLY A 125 -8.83 7.63 18.08
CA GLY A 125 -7.79 6.81 18.71
C GLY A 125 -7.40 5.54 17.94
N HIS A 126 -8.01 5.28 16.77
CA HIS A 126 -7.72 4.09 15.94
C HIS A 126 -6.70 4.40 14.85
N GLY A 127 -5.47 4.59 15.27
CA GLY A 127 -4.34 4.80 14.38
C GLY A 127 -3.08 5.14 15.14
N THR A 128 -2.00 5.33 14.41
CA THR A 128 -0.70 5.74 14.96
C THR A 128 -0.14 6.89 14.14
N PRO A 129 0.47 7.92 14.78
CA PRO A 129 1.17 8.97 14.05
C PRO A 129 2.18 8.38 13.06
N MET A 130 2.19 8.91 11.84
CA MET A 130 3.05 8.43 10.76
C MET A 130 3.88 9.58 10.21
N PHE A 131 5.17 9.35 10.06
CA PHE A 131 6.13 10.40 9.67
C PHE A 131 6.89 10.07 8.38
N SER A 132 6.80 8.83 7.88
CA SER A 132 7.44 8.38 6.65
C SER A 132 6.51 7.45 5.88
N ALA A 133 6.93 6.96 4.71
CA ALA A 133 6.19 5.98 3.92
C ALA A 133 5.99 4.62 4.62
N TYR A 134 6.77 4.33 5.67
CA TYR A 134 6.60 3.16 6.51
C TYR A 134 5.90 3.52 7.81
N ALA A 135 4.81 2.81 8.11
CA ALA A 135 4.14 2.87 9.40
C ALA A 135 4.86 1.98 10.43
N PRO A 136 4.68 2.20 11.74
CA PRO A 136 5.34 1.40 12.78
C PRO A 136 5.09 -0.11 12.72
N HIS A 137 3.98 -0.53 12.11
CA HIS A 137 3.63 -1.95 11.92
C HIS A 137 4.22 -2.56 10.64
N ASP A 138 4.84 -1.76 9.76
CA ASP A 138 5.49 -2.27 8.56
C ASP A 138 6.83 -2.94 8.91
N PRO A 139 7.16 -4.11 8.34
CA PRO A 139 8.41 -4.82 8.67
C PRO A 139 9.68 -3.98 8.48
N ASP A 140 9.76 -3.20 7.41
CA ASP A 140 10.91 -2.35 7.10
C ASP A 140 11.02 -1.11 8.00
N TYR A 141 10.01 -0.80 8.82
CA TYR A 141 10.11 0.29 9.80
C TYR A 141 11.20 0.03 10.84
N ALA A 142 11.51 -1.25 11.13
CA ALA A 142 12.60 -1.61 12.04
C ALA A 142 13.95 -1.01 11.59
N ALA A 143 14.21 -0.96 10.28
CA ALA A 143 15.43 -0.36 9.74
C ALA A 143 15.50 1.14 10.01
N LEU A 144 14.36 1.84 10.02
CA LEU A 144 14.26 3.27 10.37
C LEU A 144 14.40 3.50 11.87
N ALA A 145 13.66 2.72 12.67
CA ALA A 145 13.67 2.83 14.12
C ALA A 145 15.08 2.66 14.71
N ALA A 146 15.87 1.74 14.16
CA ALA A 146 17.26 1.51 14.57
C ALA A 146 18.18 2.74 14.39
N ALA A 147 17.81 3.70 13.55
CA ALA A 147 18.58 4.91 13.28
C ALA A 147 17.94 6.20 13.82
N GLY A 148 16.91 6.08 14.65
CA GLY A 148 16.06 7.22 15.04
C GLY A 148 15.13 7.58 13.91
N ALA A 149 14.00 6.87 13.81
CA ALA A 149 13.00 7.10 12.77
C ALA A 149 12.64 8.60 12.68
N PRO A 150 12.29 9.11 11.49
CA PRO A 150 11.90 10.52 11.36
C PRO A 150 10.78 10.87 12.33
N GLU A 151 10.98 11.94 13.08
CA GLU A 151 9.97 12.51 13.98
C GLU A 151 9.89 14.01 13.71
N PHE A 152 8.67 14.55 13.69
CA PHE A 152 8.43 15.98 13.55
C PHE A 152 7.51 16.43 14.67
N ALA A 153 8.06 17.21 15.60
CA ALA A 153 7.27 17.81 16.66
C ALA A 153 6.24 18.77 16.07
N TYR A 154 5.01 18.71 16.57
CA TYR A 154 4.00 19.71 16.28
C TYR A 154 4.43 21.05 16.87
N ASP A 155 4.70 22.02 16.00
CA ASP A 155 5.10 23.38 16.34
C ASP A 155 4.57 24.33 15.26
N PRO A 156 3.32 24.79 15.39
CA PRO A 156 2.71 25.68 14.40
C PRO A 156 3.38 27.07 14.38
N ALA A 157 4.14 27.45 15.41
CA ALA A 157 4.90 28.70 15.42
C ALA A 157 6.15 28.57 14.54
N LEU A 158 6.91 27.48 14.69
CA LEU A 158 8.02 27.14 13.81
C LEU A 158 7.55 27.00 12.35
N ALA A 159 6.44 26.31 12.10
CA ALA A 159 5.88 26.17 10.77
C ALA A 159 5.59 27.53 10.10
N ARG A 160 4.95 28.45 10.85
CA ARG A 160 4.70 29.82 10.38
C ARG A 160 5.98 30.58 10.09
N GLU A 161 6.99 30.47 10.96
CA GLU A 161 8.28 31.12 10.77
C GLU A 161 9.03 30.60 9.53
N MET A 162 9.03 29.28 9.31
CA MET A 162 9.62 28.65 8.13
C MET A 162 8.94 29.10 6.84
N LEU A 163 7.60 29.14 6.81
CA LEU A 163 6.83 29.65 5.67
C LEU A 163 7.11 31.12 5.41
N SER A 164 7.10 31.97 6.44
CA SER A 164 7.40 33.40 6.29
C SER A 164 8.79 33.62 5.70
N ARG A 165 9.83 32.96 6.24
CA ARG A 165 11.20 33.06 5.71
C ARG A 165 11.31 32.61 4.26
N SER A 166 10.62 31.52 3.92
CA SER A 166 10.58 30.99 2.55
C SER A 166 9.98 32.02 1.58
N LEU A 167 8.82 32.59 1.95
CA LEU A 167 8.13 33.61 1.16
C LEU A 167 8.93 34.91 1.03
N GLU A 168 9.55 35.39 2.11
CA GLU A 168 10.47 36.54 2.09
C GLU A 168 11.67 36.29 1.18
N GLY A 169 12.27 35.09 1.24
CA GLY A 169 13.36 34.68 0.38
C GLY A 169 12.98 34.64 -1.10
N ALA A 170 11.71 34.32 -1.39
CA ALA A 170 11.13 34.39 -2.73
C ALA A 170 10.73 35.81 -3.16
N GLY A 171 10.97 36.83 -2.34
CA GLY A 171 10.65 38.23 -2.63
C GLY A 171 9.20 38.64 -2.38
N ALA A 172 8.40 37.78 -1.73
CA ALA A 172 7.06 38.15 -1.29
C ALA A 172 7.12 39.07 -0.06
N ARG A 173 6.07 39.88 0.13
CA ARG A 173 5.95 40.82 1.25
C ARG A 173 4.63 40.63 1.97
N LEU A 174 4.64 40.72 3.29
CA LEU A 174 3.42 40.67 4.09
C LEU A 174 2.83 42.09 4.20
N GLU A 175 1.77 42.36 3.44
CA GLU A 175 1.07 43.65 3.41
C GLU A 175 -0.40 43.46 3.79
N GLY A 176 -0.91 44.27 4.73
CA GLY A 176 -2.31 44.16 5.17
C GLY A 176 -2.70 42.79 5.75
N GLY A 177 -1.72 42.01 6.25
CA GLY A 177 -1.94 40.64 6.75
C GLY A 177 -2.02 39.56 5.68
N ARG A 178 -1.71 39.88 4.41
CA ARG A 178 -1.62 38.92 3.31
C ARG A 178 -0.26 38.99 2.63
N TRP A 179 0.24 37.84 2.19
CA TRP A 179 1.47 37.79 1.41
C TRP A 179 1.18 38.22 -0.03
N GLU A 180 2.01 39.12 -0.57
CA GLU A 180 1.93 39.60 -1.94
C GLU A 180 3.27 39.38 -2.67
N HIS A 181 3.21 38.98 -3.93
CA HIS A 181 4.36 38.84 -4.82
C HIS A 181 3.97 39.28 -6.24
N GLY A 182 4.70 40.24 -6.81
CA GLY A 182 4.41 40.73 -8.17
C GLY A 182 3.08 41.47 -8.31
N GLY A 183 2.54 42.04 -7.22
CA GLY A 183 1.26 42.75 -7.21
C GLY A 183 0.02 41.85 -7.07
N GLU A 184 0.22 40.55 -6.81
CA GLU A 184 -0.85 39.58 -6.55
C GLU A 184 -0.67 38.93 -5.18
N ASN A 185 -1.77 38.53 -4.55
CA ASN A 185 -1.72 37.74 -3.32
C ASN A 185 -1.09 36.36 -3.61
N VAL A 186 -0.13 35.97 -2.79
CA VAL A 186 0.39 34.61 -2.75
C VAL A 186 -0.74 33.68 -2.34
N ARG A 187 -1.05 32.71 -3.21
CA ARG A 187 -2.19 31.80 -3.03
C ARG A 187 -1.82 30.34 -3.22
N THR A 188 -2.61 29.46 -2.62
CA THR A 188 -2.50 28.02 -2.85
C THR A 188 -3.86 27.36 -2.81
N THR A 189 -4.06 26.32 -3.64
CA THR A 189 -5.29 25.53 -3.63
C THR A 189 -5.07 24.30 -2.75
N VAL A 190 -5.92 24.13 -1.74
CA VAL A 190 -6.00 22.88 -0.96
C VAL A 190 -7.13 22.05 -1.54
N PHE A 191 -6.79 20.98 -2.26
CA PHE A 191 -7.75 20.00 -2.75
C PHE A 191 -8.12 19.04 -1.61
N ILE A 192 -9.37 19.11 -1.19
CA ILE A 192 -9.92 18.40 -0.04
C ILE A 192 -10.87 17.30 -0.52
N ARG A 193 -10.65 16.08 -0.03
CA ARG A 193 -11.55 14.94 -0.26
C ARG A 193 -12.83 15.09 0.55
N GLY A 194 -13.83 15.75 -0.03
CA GLY A 194 -15.08 16.09 0.65
C GLY A 194 -16.02 14.91 0.88
N ASP A 195 -15.82 13.82 0.13
CA ASP A 195 -16.54 12.55 0.25
C ASP A 195 -16.00 11.64 1.37
N ASP A 196 -14.97 12.08 2.08
CA ASP A 196 -14.33 11.37 3.18
C ASP A 196 -14.18 12.30 4.38
N LEU A 197 -14.93 12.02 5.45
CA LEU A 197 -15.03 12.91 6.61
C LEU A 197 -13.68 13.16 7.28
N ALA A 198 -12.80 12.15 7.33
CA ALA A 198 -11.49 12.29 7.96
C ALA A 198 -10.58 13.19 7.12
N ARG A 199 -10.50 12.94 5.81
CA ARG A 199 -9.70 13.79 4.90
C ARG A 199 -10.25 15.20 4.79
N LYS A 200 -11.57 15.36 4.86
CA LYS A 200 -12.23 16.67 4.94
C LYS A 200 -11.79 17.44 6.17
N ALA A 201 -11.86 16.84 7.36
CA ALA A 201 -11.43 17.47 8.61
C ALA A 201 -9.94 17.87 8.57
N ILE A 202 -9.06 16.97 8.11
CA ILE A 202 -7.63 17.25 7.93
C ILE A 202 -7.40 18.44 6.99
N GLY A 203 -8.07 18.46 5.84
CA GLY A 203 -7.94 19.54 4.85
C GLY A 203 -8.43 20.89 5.36
N GLU A 204 -9.53 20.90 6.14
CA GLU A 204 -10.08 22.12 6.73
C GLU A 204 -9.16 22.69 7.81
N LEU A 205 -8.57 21.84 8.65
CA LEU A 205 -7.56 22.23 9.64
C LEU A 205 -6.31 22.80 8.97
N LEU A 206 -5.78 22.12 7.94
CA LEU A 206 -4.63 22.61 7.19
C LEU A 206 -4.90 23.96 6.54
N ALA A 207 -6.05 24.10 5.87
CA ALA A 207 -6.41 25.34 5.20
C ALA A 207 -6.49 26.51 6.19
N LEU A 208 -7.03 26.29 7.38
CA LEU A 208 -7.09 27.30 8.44
C LEU A 208 -5.68 27.72 8.92
N GLU A 209 -4.78 26.76 9.16
CA GLU A 209 -3.40 27.08 9.58
C GLU A 209 -2.61 27.80 8.49
N LEU A 210 -2.83 27.46 7.22
CA LEU A 210 -2.26 28.18 6.08
C LEU A 210 -2.80 29.61 5.97
N GLU A 211 -4.11 29.82 6.12
CA GLU A 211 -4.73 31.16 6.13
C GLU A 211 -4.15 32.04 7.24
N ARG A 212 -3.88 31.47 8.43
CA ARG A 212 -3.24 32.18 9.55
C ARG A 212 -1.83 32.69 9.25
N THR A 213 -1.18 32.16 8.23
CA THR A 213 0.13 32.65 7.77
C THR A 213 0.02 33.90 6.89
N GLY A 214 -1.18 34.25 6.41
CA GLY A 214 -1.42 35.30 5.43
C GLY A 214 -1.44 34.82 3.97
N ILE A 215 -1.25 33.51 3.72
CA ILE A 215 -1.44 32.92 2.39
C ILE A 215 -2.94 32.89 2.06
N THR A 216 -3.31 33.27 0.85
CA THR A 216 -4.70 33.11 0.37
C THR A 216 -4.95 31.64 0.02
N VAL A 217 -5.91 30.99 0.69
CA VAL A 217 -6.19 29.56 0.48
C VAL A 217 -7.50 29.37 -0.27
N ASP A 218 -7.42 28.68 -1.41
CA ASP A 218 -8.59 28.21 -2.13
C ASP A 218 -8.90 26.77 -1.71
N ARG A 219 -10.00 26.58 -0.95
CA ARG A 219 -10.46 25.24 -0.58
C ARG A 219 -11.25 24.64 -1.75
N GLU A 220 -10.72 23.62 -2.39
CA GLU A 220 -11.40 22.90 -3.46
C GLU A 220 -11.86 21.53 -2.98
N TYR A 221 -13.17 21.31 -2.92
CA TYR A 221 -13.72 20.02 -2.54
C TYR A 221 -13.91 19.11 -3.77
N GLY A 222 -13.62 17.82 -3.61
CA GLY A 222 -13.78 16.82 -4.67
C GLY A 222 -13.79 15.38 -4.16
N ASP A 223 -14.14 14.45 -5.06
CA ASP A 223 -14.05 13.01 -4.87
C ASP A 223 -12.76 12.44 -5.50
N LEU A 224 -12.64 11.11 -5.61
CA LEU A 224 -11.44 10.49 -6.20
C LEU A 224 -11.34 10.77 -7.69
N SER A 225 -12.45 10.72 -8.41
CA SER A 225 -12.47 10.95 -9.85
C SER A 225 -11.95 12.34 -10.19
N LYS A 226 -12.39 13.35 -9.44
CA LYS A 226 -11.87 14.71 -9.57
C LYS A 226 -10.40 14.81 -9.17
N ALA A 227 -9.97 14.15 -8.09
CA ALA A 227 -8.57 14.13 -7.68
C ALA A 227 -7.65 13.48 -8.73
N LEU A 228 -8.07 12.37 -9.34
CA LEU A 228 -7.33 11.71 -10.42
C LEU A 228 -7.15 12.64 -11.62
N ALA A 229 -8.19 13.40 -11.99
CA ALA A 229 -8.12 14.34 -13.10
C ALA A 229 -7.28 15.60 -12.79
N VAL A 230 -7.43 16.18 -11.60
CA VAL A 230 -6.83 17.47 -11.23
C VAL A 230 -5.46 17.33 -10.58
N VAL A 231 -5.26 16.34 -9.70
CA VAL A 231 -4.02 16.21 -8.93
C VAL A 231 -2.99 15.38 -9.69
N TYR A 232 -3.39 14.19 -10.16
CA TYR A 232 -2.48 13.26 -10.83
C TYR A 232 -2.49 13.40 -12.36
N GLY A 233 -3.60 13.89 -12.94
CA GLY A 233 -3.80 13.96 -14.39
C GLY A 233 -3.43 15.29 -15.05
N SER A 234 -2.99 16.30 -14.29
CA SER A 234 -2.54 17.58 -14.83
C SER A 234 -1.07 17.84 -14.56
N ASP A 235 -0.44 18.65 -15.39
CA ASP A 235 0.92 19.16 -15.13
C ASP A 235 0.94 19.98 -13.82
N PRO A 236 1.74 19.57 -12.81
CA PRO A 236 1.89 20.33 -11.57
C PRO A 236 2.30 21.80 -11.77
N ALA A 237 3.02 22.15 -12.85
CA ALA A 237 3.43 23.52 -13.15
C ALA A 237 2.27 24.46 -13.51
N GLU A 238 1.10 23.90 -13.85
CA GLU A 238 -0.12 24.69 -14.05
C GLU A 238 -0.73 25.20 -12.73
N LEU A 239 -0.25 24.70 -11.57
CA LEU A 239 -0.66 25.13 -10.23
C LEU A 239 -2.18 25.08 -10.00
N ARG A 240 -2.87 24.11 -10.60
CA ARG A 240 -4.31 23.83 -10.38
C ARG A 240 -4.59 23.39 -8.94
N TRP A 241 -3.60 22.77 -8.30
CA TRP A 241 -3.62 22.34 -6.91
C TRP A 241 -2.26 22.63 -6.26
N GLY A 242 -2.25 22.90 -4.95
CA GLY A 242 -1.04 23.12 -4.16
C GLY A 242 -0.83 22.04 -3.10
N VAL A 243 -1.90 21.63 -2.42
CA VAL A 243 -1.88 20.49 -1.48
C VAL A 243 -3.09 19.61 -1.72
N TYR A 244 -2.94 18.30 -1.63
CA TYR A 244 -4.02 17.32 -1.73
C TYR A 244 -4.08 16.45 -0.48
N THR A 245 -5.27 16.30 0.11
CA THR A 245 -5.52 15.37 1.23
C THR A 245 -5.59 13.94 0.72
N GLU A 246 -4.46 13.22 0.76
CA GLU A 246 -4.35 11.84 0.30
C GLU A 246 -4.87 10.85 1.35
N GLY A 247 -5.42 9.74 0.84
CA GLY A 247 -5.72 8.56 1.64
C GLY A 247 -5.27 7.33 0.87
N TRP A 248 -4.52 6.46 1.53
CA TRP A 248 -4.01 5.21 0.98
C TRP A 248 -4.76 4.06 1.63
N GLY A 249 -5.21 3.10 0.83
CA GLY A 249 -5.73 1.84 1.36
C GLY A 249 -4.63 1.02 2.03
N GLY A 250 -5.01 0.06 2.86
CA GLY A 250 -4.10 -0.98 3.33
C GLY A 250 -3.43 -1.71 2.16
N ARG A 251 -2.27 -2.31 2.43
CA ARG A 251 -1.51 -3.06 1.43
C ARG A 251 -2.35 -4.24 0.96
N ALA A 252 -2.32 -4.58 -0.33
CA ALA A 252 -2.98 -5.79 -0.83
C ALA A 252 -2.45 -7.07 -0.18
N ALA A 253 -1.23 -7.02 0.36
CA ALA A 253 -0.56 -8.11 1.03
C ALA A 253 0.44 -7.59 2.07
N PHE A 254 0.67 -8.37 3.13
CA PHE A 254 1.81 -8.17 4.03
C PHE A 254 3.10 -8.52 3.30
N VAL A 255 4.11 -7.65 3.32
CA VAL A 255 5.38 -7.86 2.61
C VAL A 255 6.51 -7.69 3.59
N ARG A 256 7.34 -8.74 3.73
CA ARG A 256 8.46 -8.75 4.67
C ARG A 256 9.58 -7.78 4.29
N TYR A 257 9.88 -7.70 3.00
CA TYR A 257 10.89 -6.83 2.43
C TYR A 257 10.25 -6.07 1.27
N ASP A 258 9.84 -4.84 1.54
CA ASP A 258 9.13 -4.02 0.57
C ASP A 258 10.11 -3.45 -0.47
N PRO A 259 9.90 -3.71 -1.78
CA PRO A 259 10.75 -3.17 -2.82
C PRO A 259 10.15 -1.92 -3.52
N VAL A 260 8.95 -1.48 -3.14
CA VAL A 260 8.11 -0.59 -3.95
C VAL A 260 7.77 0.73 -3.24
N ILE A 261 7.42 0.69 -1.95
CA ILE A 261 6.75 1.80 -1.27
C ILE A 261 7.60 3.07 -1.26
N LEU A 262 8.92 2.96 -1.13
CA LEU A 262 9.80 4.11 -1.20
C LEU A 262 9.82 4.74 -2.60
N ALA A 263 9.85 3.93 -3.65
CA ALA A 263 9.75 4.43 -5.02
C ALA A 263 8.39 5.08 -5.27
N GLN A 264 7.31 4.40 -4.87
CA GLN A 264 5.94 4.89 -5.00
C GLN A 264 5.75 6.24 -4.28
N MET A 265 6.28 6.37 -3.06
CA MET A 265 5.99 7.50 -2.19
C MET A 265 6.97 8.68 -2.33
N TYR A 266 8.15 8.47 -2.92
CA TYR A 266 9.18 9.51 -2.98
C TYR A 266 9.83 9.71 -4.34
N ALA A 267 9.63 8.81 -5.32
CA ALA A 267 10.38 8.83 -6.57
C ALA A 267 9.48 9.05 -7.81
N PRO A 268 9.72 10.09 -8.63
CA PRO A 268 8.94 10.38 -9.83
C PRO A 268 8.90 9.26 -10.88
N TRP A 269 9.97 8.46 -10.96
CA TRP A 269 10.09 7.39 -11.96
C TRP A 269 9.08 6.25 -11.80
N PHE A 270 8.41 6.15 -10.63
CA PHE A 270 7.49 5.05 -10.36
C PHE A 270 6.05 5.39 -10.73
N SER A 271 5.34 6.21 -9.94
CA SER A 271 3.95 6.61 -10.29
C SER A 271 3.35 7.70 -9.43
N SER A 272 3.39 7.61 -8.10
CA SER A 272 2.45 8.41 -7.28
C SER A 272 2.96 9.80 -6.89
N MET A 273 4.03 10.30 -7.51
CA MET A 273 4.54 11.66 -7.26
C MET A 273 3.80 12.72 -8.11
N PRO A 274 3.90 14.02 -7.78
CA PRO A 274 3.33 15.07 -8.61
C PRO A 274 3.83 14.97 -10.06
N GLY A 275 2.91 15.05 -11.02
CA GLY A 275 3.17 14.81 -12.45
C GLY A 275 2.98 13.35 -12.85
N PHE A 276 2.70 12.48 -11.89
CA PHE A 276 2.51 11.05 -12.08
C PHE A 276 3.72 10.41 -12.80
N ASN A 277 3.56 9.22 -13.36
CA ASN A 277 4.61 8.61 -14.19
C ASN A 277 4.68 9.23 -15.61
N ASP A 278 4.36 10.52 -15.77
CA ASP A 278 4.48 11.24 -17.05
C ASP A 278 5.78 12.07 -17.05
N PRO A 279 6.79 11.68 -17.86
CA PRO A 279 8.06 12.40 -17.93
C PRO A 279 7.95 13.87 -18.35
N LEU A 280 6.86 14.24 -19.04
CA LEU A 280 6.60 15.63 -19.43
C LEU A 280 6.17 16.50 -18.24
N TYR A 281 5.66 15.89 -17.16
CA TYR A 281 5.15 16.58 -15.98
C TYR A 281 6.06 16.45 -14.75
N TRP A 282 7.26 15.85 -14.90
CA TRP A 282 8.25 15.71 -13.82
C TRP A 282 8.96 17.01 -13.46
N ASN A 283 8.24 17.87 -12.74
CA ASN A 283 8.72 19.12 -12.16
C ASN A 283 9.58 18.91 -10.90
N TYR A 284 9.40 17.79 -10.21
CA TYR A 284 10.23 17.37 -9.08
C TYR A 284 11.15 16.21 -9.49
N ARG A 285 12.42 16.26 -9.07
CA ARG A 285 13.39 15.17 -9.29
C ARG A 285 14.38 15.13 -8.13
N ASN A 286 14.79 13.93 -7.73
CA ASN A 286 15.88 13.71 -6.79
C ASN A 286 16.67 12.48 -7.20
N ALA A 287 17.82 12.70 -7.85
CA ALA A 287 18.63 11.62 -8.44
C ALA A 287 19.06 10.57 -7.40
N THR A 288 19.39 10.99 -6.18
CA THR A 288 19.80 10.07 -5.11
C THR A 288 18.65 9.18 -4.66
N VAL A 289 17.45 9.72 -4.46
CA VAL A 289 16.27 8.89 -4.15
C VAL A 289 15.94 7.96 -5.32
N ASP A 290 16.02 8.44 -6.56
CA ASP A 290 15.76 7.63 -7.75
C ASP A 290 16.75 6.46 -7.87
N GLU A 291 18.05 6.69 -7.60
CA GLU A 291 19.08 5.65 -7.60
C GLU A 291 18.85 4.63 -6.48
N LEU A 292 18.66 5.09 -5.25
CA LEU A 292 18.43 4.21 -4.10
C LEU A 292 17.17 3.36 -4.28
N THR A 293 16.06 3.98 -4.71
CA THR A 293 14.79 3.28 -4.87
C THR A 293 14.80 2.32 -6.06
N ARG A 294 15.48 2.64 -7.17
CA ARG A 294 15.70 1.69 -8.27
C ARG A 294 16.58 0.52 -7.85
N ALA A 295 17.64 0.76 -7.06
CA ALA A 295 18.47 -0.31 -6.52
C ALA A 295 17.67 -1.24 -5.60
N ILE A 296 16.88 -0.69 -4.67
CA ILE A 296 15.99 -1.48 -3.80
C ILE A 296 14.99 -2.30 -4.63
N TYR A 297 14.34 -1.66 -5.61
CA TYR A 297 13.35 -2.31 -6.47
C TYR A 297 13.95 -3.47 -7.29
N ALA A 298 15.16 -3.28 -7.82
CA ALA A 298 15.86 -4.27 -8.63
C ALA A 298 16.65 -5.31 -7.82
N GLY A 299 16.68 -5.22 -6.48
CA GLY A 299 17.51 -6.09 -5.65
C GLY A 299 19.02 -5.83 -5.75
N GLY A 300 19.42 -4.60 -6.14
CA GLY A 300 20.81 -4.19 -6.32
C GLY A 300 21.55 -3.89 -5.02
N PHE A 301 21.61 -4.87 -4.12
CA PHE A 301 22.32 -4.80 -2.83
C PHE A 301 22.92 -6.18 -2.50
N SER A 302 24.00 -6.18 -1.74
CA SER A 302 24.80 -7.39 -1.46
C SER A 302 24.33 -8.15 -0.22
N GLY A 303 23.46 -7.54 0.59
CA GLY A 303 22.98 -8.11 1.85
C GLY A 303 22.00 -7.21 2.59
N PRO A 304 21.47 -7.69 3.74
CA PRO A 304 20.43 -6.99 4.50
C PRO A 304 20.90 -5.66 5.07
N GLU A 305 22.15 -5.55 5.54
CA GLU A 305 22.66 -4.30 6.11
C GLU A 305 22.75 -3.18 5.07
N GLU A 306 23.21 -3.51 3.86
CA GLU A 306 23.26 -2.57 2.74
C GLU A 306 21.86 -2.14 2.32
N ARG A 307 20.93 -3.10 2.19
CA ARG A 307 19.51 -2.81 1.89
C ARG A 307 18.91 -1.88 2.94
N ASP A 308 19.08 -2.19 4.22
CA ASP A 308 18.54 -1.39 5.32
C ASP A 308 19.16 0.02 5.34
N GLY A 309 20.44 0.13 4.98
CA GLY A 309 21.12 1.40 4.76
C GLY A 309 20.48 2.22 3.64
N MET A 310 20.19 1.59 2.50
CA MET A 310 19.48 2.23 1.38
C MET A 310 18.06 2.65 1.78
N VAL A 311 17.31 1.79 2.48
CA VAL A 311 15.95 2.07 2.97
C VAL A 311 15.96 3.29 3.89
N ARG A 312 16.88 3.34 4.88
CA ARG A 312 17.06 4.50 5.77
C ARG A 312 17.36 5.78 5.00
N ALA A 313 18.29 5.72 4.05
CA ALA A 313 18.70 6.88 3.27
C ALA A 313 17.55 7.43 2.40
N ALA A 314 16.86 6.55 1.67
CA ALA A 314 15.74 6.94 0.81
C ALA A 314 14.56 7.49 1.63
N ALA A 315 14.20 6.85 2.73
CA ALA A 315 13.13 7.34 3.61
C ALA A 315 13.48 8.70 4.22
N ARG A 316 14.73 8.90 4.68
CA ARG A 316 15.18 10.19 5.22
C ARG A 316 15.07 11.28 4.16
N ILE A 317 15.66 11.07 2.98
CA ILE A 317 15.62 12.09 1.92
C ILE A 317 14.17 12.39 1.53
N GLY A 318 13.35 11.36 1.26
CA GLY A 318 11.95 11.54 0.90
C GLY A 318 11.14 12.32 1.93
N THR A 319 11.38 12.05 3.21
CA THR A 319 10.71 12.76 4.31
C THR A 319 11.19 14.21 4.45
N GLU A 320 12.50 14.46 4.30
CA GLU A 320 13.04 15.82 4.35
C GLU A 320 12.71 16.65 3.10
N GLU A 321 12.48 16.03 1.95
CA GLU A 321 12.03 16.69 0.72
C GLU A 321 10.56 17.12 0.81
N ALA A 322 9.78 16.46 1.68
CA ALA A 322 8.43 16.82 2.09
C ALA A 322 7.45 17.07 0.93
N VAL A 323 7.70 16.47 -0.24
CA VAL A 323 6.73 16.43 -1.35
C VAL A 323 5.50 15.62 -0.92
N ARG A 324 5.68 14.68 0.01
CA ARG A 324 4.59 13.99 0.71
C ARG A 324 4.81 14.07 2.22
N VAL A 325 3.80 14.55 2.94
CA VAL A 325 3.80 14.67 4.40
C VAL A 325 2.85 13.63 4.97
N PHE A 326 3.38 12.57 5.58
CA PHE A 326 2.56 11.54 6.23
C PHE A 326 1.96 12.06 7.54
N LEU A 327 0.75 11.63 7.88
CA LEU A 327 0.02 12.11 9.06
C LEU A 327 -0.28 10.97 10.03
N ALA A 328 -0.98 9.94 9.56
CA ALA A 328 -1.43 8.85 10.41
C ALA A 328 -1.52 7.54 9.61
N ALA A 329 -1.05 6.46 10.21
CA ALA A 329 -1.42 5.10 9.82
C ALA A 329 -2.74 4.76 10.52
N ARG A 330 -3.66 4.08 9.85
CA ARG A 330 -5.01 3.83 10.38
C ARG A 330 -5.12 2.40 10.90
N ASP A 331 -5.93 2.22 11.93
CA ASP A 331 -6.39 0.90 12.38
C ASP A 331 -7.86 0.75 11.98
N ASP A 332 -8.09 0.08 10.86
CA ASP A 332 -9.44 -0.07 10.30
C ASP A 332 -10.20 -1.17 11.04
N LEU A 333 -11.47 -0.88 11.37
CA LEU A 333 -12.40 -1.84 11.96
C LEU A 333 -13.31 -2.43 10.89
N TYR A 334 -13.27 -3.75 10.73
CA TYR A 334 -14.11 -4.48 9.79
C TYR A 334 -15.21 -5.24 10.54
N ALA A 335 -16.46 -5.13 10.08
CA ALA A 335 -17.59 -5.87 10.64
C ALA A 335 -17.89 -7.12 9.81
N VAL A 336 -18.03 -8.25 10.51
CA VAL A 336 -18.39 -9.56 9.96
C VAL A 336 -19.56 -10.10 10.76
N GLY A 337 -20.55 -10.72 10.10
CA GLY A 337 -21.68 -11.36 10.77
C GLY A 337 -21.24 -12.53 11.65
N GLU A 338 -21.94 -12.76 12.77
CA GLU A 338 -21.59 -13.83 13.73
C GLU A 338 -21.70 -15.25 13.15
N GLY A 339 -22.43 -15.45 12.06
CA GLY A 339 -22.52 -16.73 11.37
C GLY A 339 -21.35 -17.07 10.43
N VAL A 340 -20.43 -16.14 10.18
CA VAL A 340 -19.38 -16.29 9.14
C VAL A 340 -18.07 -16.83 9.71
N GLU A 341 -17.76 -18.09 9.47
CA GLU A 341 -16.50 -18.70 9.91
C GLU A 341 -15.40 -18.57 8.86
N GLY A 342 -14.15 -18.88 9.22
CA GLY A 342 -13.03 -18.91 8.27
C GLY A 342 -12.50 -17.55 7.79
N VAL A 343 -12.85 -16.44 8.46
CA VAL A 343 -12.34 -15.11 8.10
C VAL A 343 -10.82 -15.00 8.31
N VAL A 344 -10.12 -14.49 7.29
CA VAL A 344 -8.66 -14.26 7.35
C VAL A 344 -8.38 -12.78 7.50
N ASN A 345 -8.11 -12.35 8.73
CA ASN A 345 -7.66 -10.99 9.04
C ASN A 345 -6.14 -10.89 8.85
N GLY A 346 -5.69 -10.60 7.63
CA GLY A 346 -4.27 -10.49 7.30
C GLY A 346 -3.63 -9.22 7.86
N PHE A 347 -2.34 -9.26 8.21
CA PHE A 347 -1.61 -8.05 8.58
C PHE A 347 -1.49 -7.10 7.37
N GLY A 348 -1.75 -5.81 7.56
CA GLY A 348 -1.71 -4.80 6.49
C GLY A 348 -2.88 -4.83 5.50
N ALA A 349 -3.43 -6.01 5.19
CA ALA A 349 -4.52 -6.20 4.23
C ALA A 349 -5.91 -6.27 4.86
N GLY A 350 -5.99 -6.68 6.13
CA GLY A 350 -7.24 -6.84 6.88
C GLY A 350 -8.14 -7.97 6.37
N VAL A 351 -9.42 -7.88 6.75
CA VAL A 351 -10.50 -8.76 6.27
C VAL A 351 -10.66 -8.75 4.73
N PRO A 352 -10.49 -7.61 4.01
CA PRO A 352 -10.66 -7.57 2.56
C PRO A 352 -9.59 -8.31 1.73
N SER A 353 -8.71 -9.09 2.36
CA SER A 353 -7.74 -9.92 1.65
C SER A 353 -8.43 -11.00 0.79
N ARG A 354 -7.75 -11.47 -0.26
CA ARG A 354 -8.25 -12.56 -1.14
C ARG A 354 -8.64 -13.82 -0.37
N PHE A 355 -7.96 -14.09 0.74
CA PHE A 355 -8.14 -15.33 1.50
C PHE A 355 -9.47 -15.39 2.22
N THR A 356 -10.05 -14.27 2.63
CA THR A 356 -11.34 -14.28 3.32
C THR A 356 -12.43 -14.82 2.41
N ALA A 357 -12.56 -14.30 1.18
CA ALA A 357 -13.61 -14.77 0.27
C ALA A 357 -13.42 -16.22 -0.17
N ILE A 358 -12.17 -16.69 -0.26
CA ILE A 358 -11.83 -18.08 -0.61
C ILE A 358 -12.14 -19.06 0.54
N ASN A 359 -11.86 -18.65 1.79
CA ASN A 359 -11.90 -19.53 2.96
C ASN A 359 -13.17 -19.37 3.82
N ALA A 360 -13.93 -18.28 3.67
CA ALA A 360 -15.09 -18.00 4.49
C ALA A 360 -16.19 -19.04 4.30
N GLN A 361 -16.85 -19.39 5.39
CA GLN A 361 -18.02 -20.24 5.43
C GLN A 361 -19.21 -19.39 5.87
N THR A 362 -20.32 -19.45 5.14
CA THR A 362 -21.53 -18.73 5.51
C THR A 362 -22.69 -19.71 5.70
N PRO A 363 -23.68 -19.39 6.55
CA PRO A 363 -24.84 -20.26 6.76
C PRO A 363 -25.67 -20.50 5.47
N SER A 364 -25.55 -19.60 4.49
CA SER A 364 -26.32 -19.67 3.25
C SER A 364 -25.59 -20.38 2.10
N GLY A 365 -24.28 -20.68 2.26
CA GLY A 365 -23.42 -21.12 1.15
C GLY A 365 -23.08 -20.02 0.14
N HIS A 366 -23.53 -18.78 0.34
CA HIS A 366 -23.27 -17.64 -0.55
C HIS A 366 -22.83 -16.42 0.25
N MET A 367 -21.71 -15.80 -0.11
CA MET A 367 -21.16 -14.66 0.64
C MET A 367 -21.65 -13.31 0.07
N ARG A 368 -22.22 -12.46 0.92
CA ARG A 368 -22.67 -11.10 0.59
C ARG A 368 -21.76 -10.08 1.28
N VAL A 369 -21.02 -9.32 0.49
CA VAL A 369 -19.98 -8.41 0.97
C VAL A 369 -20.36 -6.97 0.67
N GLY A 370 -20.50 -6.16 1.72
CA GLY A 370 -20.60 -4.71 1.58
C GLY A 370 -19.27 -4.11 1.15
N VAL A 371 -19.29 -3.20 0.18
CA VAL A 371 -18.14 -2.42 -0.26
C VAL A 371 -18.53 -0.96 -0.39
N LYS A 372 -17.57 -0.04 -0.20
CA LYS A 372 -17.83 1.40 -0.42
C LYS A 372 -18.07 1.71 -1.89
N GLN A 373 -17.35 1.02 -2.77
CA GLN A 373 -17.51 1.03 -4.23
C GLN A 373 -17.22 -0.36 -4.77
N ALA A 374 -17.94 -0.77 -5.82
CA ALA A 374 -17.60 -1.97 -6.58
C ALA A 374 -16.44 -1.73 -7.57
N TYR A 375 -16.34 -0.49 -8.06
CA TYR A 375 -15.25 0.00 -8.91
C TYR A 375 -15.21 1.52 -8.87
N GLN A 376 -14.06 2.11 -9.20
CA GLN A 376 -13.94 3.55 -9.50
C GLN A 376 -13.19 3.80 -10.80
N GLY A 377 -12.20 2.96 -11.12
CA GLY A 377 -11.52 2.94 -12.39
C GLY A 377 -12.09 1.88 -13.34
N SER A 378 -11.58 1.91 -14.58
CA SER A 378 -11.85 0.86 -15.55
C SER A 378 -11.28 -0.48 -15.08
N TRP A 379 -12.06 -1.54 -15.24
CA TRP A 379 -11.58 -2.91 -15.08
C TRP A 379 -10.70 -3.27 -16.28
N ASN A 380 -9.39 -3.12 -16.13
CA ASN A 380 -8.42 -3.45 -17.17
C ASN A 380 -7.57 -4.66 -16.71
N PRO A 381 -7.94 -5.90 -17.09
CA PRO A 381 -7.20 -7.09 -16.67
C PRO A 381 -5.82 -7.21 -17.33
N VAL A 382 -5.49 -6.38 -18.32
CA VAL A 382 -4.20 -6.38 -19.02
C VAL A 382 -3.20 -5.44 -18.35
N MET A 383 -3.58 -4.18 -18.13
CA MET A 383 -2.70 -3.16 -17.51
C MET A 383 -2.89 -3.03 -16.00
N GLY A 384 -3.83 -3.78 -15.42
CA GLY A 384 -4.16 -3.74 -14.01
C GLY A 384 -5.25 -2.73 -13.65
N PHE A 385 -5.54 -2.67 -12.35
CA PHE A 385 -6.63 -1.87 -11.79
C PHE A 385 -6.06 -0.63 -11.10
N GLY A 386 -6.63 0.54 -11.39
CA GLY A 386 -6.18 1.82 -10.83
C GLY A 386 -6.76 2.15 -9.45
N ASP A 387 -7.57 1.27 -8.85
CA ASP A 387 -8.22 1.52 -7.57
C ASP A 387 -8.22 0.27 -6.66
N ALA A 388 -8.25 0.53 -5.34
CA ALA A 388 -8.20 -0.52 -4.32
C ALA A 388 -9.47 -1.40 -4.30
N TYR A 389 -10.61 -0.90 -4.77
CA TYR A 389 -11.88 -1.62 -4.74
C TYR A 389 -11.90 -2.73 -5.80
N SER A 390 -11.60 -2.36 -7.06
CA SER A 390 -11.54 -3.28 -8.18
C SER A 390 -10.42 -4.33 -7.99
N SER A 391 -9.24 -3.91 -7.53
CA SER A 391 -8.11 -4.81 -7.30
C SER A 391 -8.38 -5.87 -6.23
N ARG A 392 -9.09 -5.55 -5.13
CA ARG A 392 -9.48 -6.52 -4.10
C ARG A 392 -10.43 -7.59 -4.63
N ILE A 393 -11.40 -7.21 -5.45
CA ILE A 393 -12.31 -8.17 -6.08
C ILE A 393 -11.54 -9.04 -7.08
N TRP A 394 -10.72 -8.43 -7.94
CA TRP A 394 -9.92 -9.16 -8.94
C TRP A 394 -9.00 -10.22 -8.33
N GLN A 395 -8.35 -9.93 -7.19
CA GLN A 395 -7.47 -10.89 -6.50
C GLN A 395 -8.19 -12.14 -5.97
N THR A 396 -9.53 -12.11 -5.89
CA THR A 396 -10.36 -13.27 -5.56
C THR A 396 -10.73 -14.06 -6.82
N LEU A 397 -10.80 -13.40 -7.98
CA LEU A 397 -11.18 -14.00 -9.26
C LEU A 397 -9.99 -14.57 -10.05
N SER A 398 -8.77 -14.15 -9.72
CA SER A 398 -7.54 -14.57 -10.40
C SER A 398 -6.59 -15.24 -9.42
N ASP A 399 -5.98 -16.34 -9.87
CA ASP A 399 -4.89 -17.01 -9.16
C ASP A 399 -3.53 -16.58 -9.72
N PRO A 400 -2.68 -15.88 -8.93
CA PRO A 400 -1.32 -15.58 -9.35
C PRO A 400 -0.42 -16.82 -9.24
N ALA A 401 0.76 -16.79 -9.86
CA ALA A 401 1.80 -17.81 -9.65
C ALA A 401 2.21 -17.88 -8.17
N VAL A 402 2.47 -16.71 -7.58
CA VAL A 402 2.97 -16.53 -6.21
C VAL A 402 2.14 -15.46 -5.52
N PHE A 403 1.89 -15.63 -4.22
CA PHE A 403 1.31 -14.58 -3.39
C PHE A 403 2.13 -14.41 -2.11
N ARG A 404 1.70 -13.55 -1.19
CA ARG A 404 2.38 -13.37 0.10
C ARG A 404 1.60 -14.05 1.21
N ASN A 405 2.33 -14.72 2.10
CA ASN A 405 1.76 -15.24 3.32
C ASN A 405 1.22 -14.05 4.17
N PRO A 406 -0.04 -14.08 4.62
CA PRO A 406 -0.68 -12.94 5.29
C PRO A 406 -0.11 -12.63 6.69
N TYR A 407 0.77 -13.50 7.21
CA TYR A 407 1.37 -13.37 8.53
C TYR A 407 2.89 -13.18 8.51
N SER A 408 3.60 -13.91 7.63
CA SER A 408 5.07 -13.79 7.52
C SER A 408 5.53 -12.81 6.45
N GLY A 409 4.66 -12.47 5.48
CA GLY A 409 4.98 -11.64 4.33
C GLY A 409 5.96 -12.26 3.34
N SER A 410 6.33 -13.53 3.54
CA SER A 410 7.16 -14.30 2.62
C SER A 410 6.37 -14.69 1.35
N PRO A 411 7.03 -14.84 0.20
CA PRO A 411 6.41 -15.47 -0.96
C PRO A 411 5.87 -16.87 -0.60
N MET A 412 4.67 -17.18 -1.07
CA MET A 412 4.02 -18.49 -0.93
C MET A 412 3.51 -18.96 -2.30
N PRO A 413 3.62 -20.27 -2.61
CA PRO A 413 3.13 -20.82 -3.86
C PRO A 413 1.60 -20.75 -3.92
N VAL A 414 1.09 -20.38 -5.10
CA VAL A 414 -0.34 -20.48 -5.41
C VAL A 414 -0.52 -21.32 -6.67
N ARG A 415 0.06 -20.88 -7.80
CA ARG A 415 0.07 -21.62 -9.07
C ARG A 415 1.48 -21.91 -9.60
N ALA A 416 2.50 -21.71 -8.79
CA ALA A 416 3.87 -22.07 -9.12
C ALA A 416 4.60 -22.66 -7.92
N SER A 417 5.39 -23.70 -8.16
CA SER A 417 6.48 -24.13 -7.29
C SER A 417 7.80 -23.61 -7.86
N TRP A 418 8.82 -23.44 -7.02
CA TRP A 418 10.12 -23.01 -7.49
C TRP A 418 11.24 -23.50 -6.57
N GLU A 419 12.41 -23.67 -7.17
CA GLU A 419 13.67 -23.87 -6.49
C GLU A 419 14.61 -22.69 -6.79
N VAL A 420 15.16 -22.11 -5.73
CA VAL A 420 16.11 -21.00 -5.85
C VAL A 420 17.52 -21.52 -5.65
N GLN A 421 18.38 -21.31 -6.64
CA GLN A 421 19.82 -21.43 -6.51
C GLN A 421 20.41 -20.03 -6.42
N THR A 422 21.24 -19.77 -5.42
CA THR A 422 21.90 -18.47 -5.25
C THR A 422 23.38 -18.66 -4.95
N GLY A 423 24.21 -17.90 -5.67
CA GLY A 423 25.65 -17.80 -5.42
C GLY A 423 26.02 -16.76 -4.37
N GLY A 424 25.01 -16.09 -3.79
CA GLY A 424 25.21 -14.87 -3.01
C GLY A 424 25.27 -13.63 -3.91
N PRO A 425 25.96 -12.55 -3.49
CA PRO A 425 25.96 -11.28 -4.21
C PRO A 425 26.77 -11.31 -5.52
N GLU A 426 27.74 -12.22 -5.63
CA GLU A 426 28.61 -12.32 -6.80
C GLU A 426 28.06 -13.34 -7.81
N PRO A 427 27.98 -12.97 -9.12
CA PRO A 427 27.59 -13.90 -10.17
C PRO A 427 28.49 -15.13 -10.24
N SER A 428 27.91 -16.30 -10.06
CA SER A 428 28.67 -17.57 -10.04
C SER A 428 27.93 -18.75 -10.68
N ILE A 429 26.65 -18.58 -11.03
CA ILE A 429 25.85 -19.61 -11.69
C ILE A 429 25.98 -19.43 -13.19
N ALA A 430 26.43 -20.46 -13.91
CA ALA A 430 26.56 -20.41 -15.37
C ALA A 430 25.20 -20.26 -16.03
N VAL A 431 25.04 -19.24 -16.89
CA VAL A 431 23.83 -19.07 -17.70
C VAL A 431 23.91 -20.04 -18.89
N PRO A 432 22.86 -20.85 -19.14
CA PRO A 432 22.86 -21.80 -20.25
C PRO A 432 23.07 -21.12 -21.62
N PRO A 433 23.82 -21.73 -22.56
CA PRO A 433 24.05 -21.15 -23.89
C PRO A 433 22.78 -20.87 -24.72
N GLU A 434 21.70 -21.59 -24.44
CA GLU A 434 20.38 -21.44 -25.06
C GLU A 434 19.54 -20.31 -24.45
N ALA A 435 20.00 -19.70 -23.36
CA ALA A 435 19.28 -18.61 -22.71
C ALA A 435 19.12 -17.42 -23.65
N VAL A 436 17.95 -16.78 -23.58
CA VAL A 436 17.64 -15.56 -24.32
C VAL A 436 17.55 -14.37 -23.37
N LEU A 437 18.05 -13.23 -23.81
CA LEU A 437 17.99 -11.95 -23.11
C LEU A 437 17.24 -10.94 -23.97
N TRP A 438 16.37 -10.15 -23.33
CA TRP A 438 15.70 -9.04 -23.99
C TRP A 438 16.67 -7.85 -24.13
N ASP A 439 16.95 -7.45 -25.37
CA ASP A 439 17.77 -6.27 -25.67
C ASP A 439 16.88 -5.05 -25.81
N THR A 440 16.92 -4.14 -24.84
CA THR A 440 16.04 -2.97 -24.80
C THR A 440 16.32 -1.95 -25.91
N ALA A 441 17.56 -1.87 -26.40
CA ALA A 441 17.96 -0.92 -27.45
C ALA A 441 17.41 -1.31 -28.84
N SER A 442 17.41 -2.60 -29.15
CA SER A 442 16.89 -3.15 -30.42
C SER A 442 15.48 -3.73 -30.30
N GLN A 443 14.92 -3.81 -29.09
CA GLN A 443 13.63 -4.41 -28.78
C GLN A 443 13.48 -5.83 -29.37
N SER A 444 14.50 -6.67 -29.14
CA SER A 444 14.54 -8.03 -29.66
C SER A 444 15.18 -9.01 -28.66
N TRP A 445 14.81 -10.29 -28.77
CA TRP A 445 15.45 -11.37 -28.02
C TRP A 445 16.77 -11.76 -28.68
N LYS A 446 17.85 -11.80 -27.89
CA LYS A 446 19.19 -12.24 -28.33
C LYS A 446 19.68 -13.38 -27.46
N GLY A 447 20.54 -14.24 -28.00
CA GLY A 447 21.21 -15.26 -27.19
C GLY A 447 22.09 -14.61 -26.12
N ALA A 448 22.14 -15.22 -24.93
CA ALA A 448 23.03 -14.78 -23.86
C ALA A 448 24.51 -14.87 -24.32
N PRO A 449 25.35 -13.87 -24.03
CA PRO A 449 26.78 -13.95 -24.32
C PRO A 449 27.42 -15.20 -23.71
N GLY A 450 28.33 -15.84 -24.43
CA GLY A 450 29.06 -16.99 -23.91
C GLY A 450 29.83 -16.65 -22.62
N GLY A 451 29.72 -17.51 -21.60
CA GLY A 451 30.36 -17.30 -20.30
C GLY A 451 29.64 -16.33 -19.36
N THR A 452 28.39 -15.94 -19.68
CA THR A 452 27.56 -15.15 -18.77
C THR A 452 27.33 -15.91 -17.45
N LEU A 453 27.48 -15.21 -16.34
CA LEU A 453 27.18 -15.70 -15.00
C LEU A 453 26.00 -14.92 -14.40
N ALA A 454 25.19 -15.62 -13.61
CA ALA A 454 24.10 -15.05 -12.83
C ALA A 454 24.39 -15.17 -11.32
N ALA A 455 23.89 -14.21 -10.54
CA ALA A 455 23.96 -14.27 -9.07
C ALA A 455 22.93 -15.25 -8.48
N SER A 456 21.80 -15.43 -9.16
CA SER A 456 20.75 -16.37 -8.75
C SER A 456 20.06 -16.96 -9.97
N ALA A 457 19.59 -18.19 -9.85
CA ALA A 457 18.78 -18.88 -10.83
C ALA A 457 17.53 -19.43 -10.14
N ILE A 458 16.39 -19.34 -10.82
CA ILE A 458 15.11 -19.85 -10.34
C ILE A 458 14.60 -20.82 -11.38
N GLU A 459 14.47 -22.08 -10.98
CA GLU A 459 13.70 -23.06 -11.72
C GLU A 459 12.29 -23.08 -11.13
N TYR A 460 11.26 -23.00 -11.96
CA TYR A 460 9.89 -22.97 -11.51
C TYR A 460 8.99 -23.85 -12.37
N GLU A 461 7.99 -24.45 -11.75
CA GLU A 461 6.96 -25.21 -12.43
C GLU A 461 5.61 -24.51 -12.25
N LEU A 462 4.90 -24.29 -13.35
CA LEU A 462 3.57 -23.72 -13.33
C LEU A 462 2.53 -24.83 -13.18
N SER A 463 1.66 -24.67 -12.18
CA SER A 463 0.47 -25.51 -12.00
C SER A 463 -0.62 -25.02 -12.95
N MET A 464 -0.79 -25.70 -14.08
CA MET A 464 -1.85 -25.44 -15.05
C MET A 464 -3.19 -26.05 -14.60
N SER A 465 -4.32 -25.42 -14.94
CA SER A 465 -5.66 -25.96 -14.71
C SER A 465 -6.58 -25.66 -15.88
N ARG A 466 -7.84 -26.07 -15.77
CA ARG A 466 -8.86 -25.65 -16.72
C ARG A 466 -9.26 -24.19 -16.47
N TRP A 467 -9.47 -23.44 -17.53
CA TRP A 467 -10.21 -22.19 -17.52
C TRP A 467 -11.68 -22.44 -17.13
N HIS A 468 -12.41 -21.38 -16.75
CA HIS A 468 -13.83 -21.48 -16.39
C HIS A 468 -14.73 -22.07 -17.50
N HIS A 469 -14.32 -21.96 -18.77
CA HIS A 469 -15.02 -22.53 -19.91
C HIS A 469 -14.59 -23.98 -20.24
N GLY A 470 -13.72 -24.58 -19.41
CA GLY A 470 -13.36 -26.00 -19.45
C GLY A 470 -12.07 -26.32 -20.20
N GLU A 471 -11.52 -25.41 -21.00
CA GLU A 471 -10.28 -25.63 -21.75
C GLU A 471 -9.07 -25.70 -20.80
N MET A 472 -8.15 -26.61 -21.08
CA MET A 472 -6.93 -26.77 -20.29
C MET A 472 -5.93 -25.65 -20.64
N MET A 473 -5.36 -25.02 -19.63
CA MET A 473 -4.27 -24.05 -19.82
C MET A 473 -3.05 -24.68 -20.47
N ASP A 474 -2.35 -23.91 -21.30
CA ASP A 474 -1.04 -24.26 -21.85
C ASP A 474 -0.06 -23.07 -21.81
N MET A 475 1.15 -23.24 -22.36
CA MET A 475 2.18 -22.19 -22.32
C MET A 475 1.87 -20.97 -23.22
N ASN A 476 0.86 -21.03 -24.09
CA ASN A 476 0.41 -19.85 -24.84
C ASN A 476 -0.43 -18.91 -23.96
N ASP A 477 -0.89 -19.38 -22.80
CA ASP A 477 -1.64 -18.58 -21.82
C ASP A 477 -0.73 -17.75 -20.88
N VAL A 478 0.60 -17.94 -20.96
CA VAL A 478 1.60 -17.37 -20.02
C VAL A 478 2.34 -16.18 -20.61
#